data_AF-A0A432U1X9-F1
#
_entry.id   AF-A0A432U1X9-F1
#
_cell.length_a   1.000
_cell.length_b   1.000
_cell.length_c   1.000
_cell.angle_alpha   90.00
_cell.angle_beta   90.00
_cell.angle_gamma   90.00
#
_symmetry.space_group_name_H-M   'P 1'
#
loop_
_entity.id
_entity.type
_entity.pdbx_description
1 polymer ?
#
loop_
_entity_poly.entity_id
_entity_poly.type
_entity_poly.pdbx_seq_one_letter_code
_entity_poly.pdbx_strand_id
1 'polypeptide(L)' 'MAKKIKGVVAQFGTKGYGFITGDDGEKYFVHQKNIYNKSRLKAD' A
#
# COMPACT_ATOMS: atom_id res chain seq x y z
N MET A 1 -19.80 3.43 2.68
CA MET A 1 -18.96 2.21 2.55
C MET A 1 -17.72 2.58 1.76
N ALA A 2 -16.52 2.27 2.23
CA ALA A 2 -15.31 2.57 1.46
C ALA A 2 -15.23 1.63 0.23
N LYS A 3 -14.94 2.20 -0.94
CA LYS A 3 -14.74 1.43 -2.19
C LYS A 3 -13.51 0.53 -2.01
N LYS A 4 -13.68 -0.78 -2.25
CA LYS A 4 -12.55 -1.72 -2.30
C LYS A 4 -11.89 -1.60 -3.67
N ILE A 5 -10.57 -1.45 -3.69
CA ILE A 5 -9.75 -1.36 -4.89
C ILE A 5 -8.59 -2.35 -4.80
N LYS A 6 -8.19 -2.86 -5.96
CA LYS A 6 -6.98 -3.67 -6.13
C LYS A 6 -5.95 -2.82 -6.84
N GLY A 7 -4.68 -3.16 -6.66
CA GLY A 7 -3.58 -2.42 -7.24
C GLY A 7 -2.23 -3.04 -6.89
N VAL A 8 -1.18 -2.42 -7.41
CA VAL A 8 0.21 -2.83 -7.22
C VAL A 8 0.94 -1.81 -6.36
N VAL A 9 1.75 -2.27 -5.42
CA VAL A 9 2.61 -1.40 -4.61
C VAL A 9 3.63 -0.73 -5.54
N ALA A 10 3.48 0.58 -5.74
CA ALA A 10 4.37 1.36 -6.60
C ALA A 10 5.67 1.73 -5.88
N GLN A 11 5.58 2.04 -4.59
CA GLN A 11 6.73 2.35 -3.74
C GLN A 11 6.36 2.05 -2.30
N PHE A 12 7.28 1.45 -1.54
CA PHE A 12 7.17 1.33 -0.09
C PHE A 12 8.57 1.48 0.52
N GLY A 13 8.78 2.56 1.27
CA GLY A 13 10.11 2.90 1.80
C GLY A 13 10.33 2.47 3.23
N THR A 14 11.58 2.61 3.69
CA THR A 14 12.02 2.30 5.07
C THR A 14 11.35 3.15 6.15
N LYS A 15 10.76 4.29 5.76
CA LYS A 15 9.97 5.17 6.65
C LYS A 15 8.58 4.61 6.99
N GLY A 16 8.21 3.43 6.48
CA GLY A 16 6.96 2.76 6.83
C GLY A 16 5.73 3.31 6.11
N TYR A 17 5.92 3.96 4.97
CA TYR A 17 4.82 4.43 4.11
C TYR A 17 5.18 4.30 2.64
N GLY A 18 4.17 4.43 1.79
CA GLY A 18 4.30 4.26 0.36
C GLY A 18 3.03 4.58 -0.42
N PHE A 19 3.01 4.13 -1.66
CA PHE A 19 1.91 4.30 -2.58
C PHE A 19 1.56 3.00 -3.30
N ILE A 20 0.26 2.80 -3.54
CA ILE A 20 -0.29 1.73 -4.38
C ILE A 20 -0.88 2.40 -5.62
N THR A 21 -0.49 1.95 -6.81
CA THR A 21 -1.20 2.30 -8.04
C THR A 21 -2.40 1.37 -8.17
N GLY A 22 -3.61 1.92 -8.06
CA GLY A 22 -4.85 1.18 -8.23
C GLY A 22 -5.07 0.78 -9.68
N ASP A 23 -5.92 -0.22 -9.89
CA ASP A 23 -6.33 -0.66 -11.24
C ASP A 23 -7.10 0.44 -12.02
N ASP A 24 -7.52 1.51 -11.33
CA ASP A 24 -8.11 2.72 -11.91
C ASP A 24 -7.06 3.75 -12.37
N GLY A 25 -5.77 3.45 -12.19
CA GLY A 25 -4.65 4.33 -12.55
C GLY A 25 -4.29 5.38 -11.50
N GLU A 26 -5.07 5.49 -10.43
CA GLU A 26 -4.86 6.45 -9.34
C GLU A 26 -3.80 5.95 -8.34
N LYS A 27 -3.16 6.88 -7.63
CA LYS A 27 -2.18 6.56 -6.58
C LYS A 27 -2.78 6.74 -5.20
N TYR A 28 -2.73 5.67 -4.41
CA TYR A 28 -3.27 5.61 -3.06
C TYR A 28 -2.15 5.59 -2.03
N PHE A 29 -2.18 6.53 -1.09
CA PHE A 29 -1.24 6.56 0.02
C PHE A 29 -1.51 5.41 1.01
N VAL A 30 -0.45 4.75 1.46
CA VAL A 30 -0.52 3.69 2.47
C VAL A 30 0.53 3.90 3.56
N HIS A 31 0.12 3.69 4.82
CA HIS A 31 0.99 3.70 5.99
C HIS A 31 1.02 2.32 6.63
N GLN A 32 2.17 1.88 7.14
CA GLN A 32 2.39 0.54 7.70
C GLN A 32 1.40 0.14 8.82
N LYS A 33 0.86 1.13 9.56
CA LYS A 33 -0.15 0.88 10.59
C LYS A 33 -1.46 0.30 10.04
N ASN A 34 -1.74 0.54 8.76
CA ASN A 34 -2.95 0.08 8.07
C ASN A 34 -2.71 -1.23 7.31
N ILE A 35 -1.50 -1.81 7.39
CA ILE A 35 -1.16 -3.07 6.73
C ILE A 35 -1.43 -4.23 7.68
N TYR A 36 -2.32 -5.11 7.26
CA TYR A 36 -2.61 -6.37 7.94
C TYR A 36 -1.65 -7.47 7.47
N ASN A 37 -1.45 -8.49 8.31
CA ASN A 37 -0.56 -9.62 8.02
C ASN A 37 0.91 -9.21 7.73
N LYS A 38 1.50 -8.50 8.69
CA LYS A 38 2.86 -7.92 8.62
C LYS A 38 3.98 -8.93 8.32
N SER A 39 3.75 -10.22 8.50
CA SER A 39 4.71 -11.28 8.18
C SER A 39 5.16 -11.27 6.71
N ARG A 40 4.37 -10.70 5.81
CA ARG A 40 4.69 -10.58 4.37
C ARG A 40 5.21 -9.20 3.96
N LEU A 41 5.30 -8.27 4.90
CA LEU A 41 5.83 -6.94 4.62
C LEU A 41 7.36 -7.03 4.58
N LYS A 42 7.94 -7.04 3.38
CA LYS A 42 9.36 -6.80 3.19
C LYS A 42 9.59 -5.29 3.21
N ALA A 43 9.86 -4.75 4.40
CA ALA A 43 10.61 -3.50 4.51
C ALA A 43 12.08 -3.91 4.35
N ASP A 44 12.73 -3.43 3.29
CA ASP A 44 14.17 -3.58 3.09
C ASP A 44 14.95 -2.93 4.26
#